data_AF-A0A1F4FI85-F1
#
_entry.id   AF-A0A1F4FI85-F1
#
_cell.length_a   1.000
_cell.length_b   1.000
_cell.length_c   1.000
_cell.angle_alpha   90.00
_cell.angle_beta   90.00
_cell.angle_gamma   90.00
#
_symmetry.space_group_name_H-M   'P 1'
#
loop_
_entity.id
_entity.type
_entity.pdbx_description
1 polymer ?
#
loop_
_entity_poly.entity_id
_entity_poly.type
_entity_poly.pdbx_seq_one_letter_code
_entity_poly.pdbx_strand_id
1 'polypeptide(L)'
;MGLFRVEIQVLPAVGDTVKTMSVLVDTGASYLALPGSLLTSLGYRPIDRQRVVFATGEAAVWDVAEVRVRLQGRERTVLAFLTPDGAPQLLGAQTLETFGLGVDPLGKRLIPVDAYLAYCS
;
A
#
# COMPACT_ATOMS: atom_id res chain seq x y z
N MET A 1 12.38 -10.75 8.72
CA MET A 1 12.43 -11.26 7.33
C MET A 1 13.28 -10.32 6.48
N GLY A 2 13.85 -10.78 5.36
CA GLY A 2 14.67 -9.94 4.50
C GLY A 2 13.87 -8.78 3.90
N LEU A 3 14.31 -7.54 4.15
CA LEU A 3 13.69 -6.34 3.60
C LEU A 3 14.02 -6.22 2.11
N PHE A 4 13.01 -5.96 1.29
CA PHE A 4 13.18 -5.60 -0.11
C PHE A 4 12.10 -4.63 -0.56
N ARG A 5 12.39 -3.93 -1.65
CA ARG A 5 11.48 -2.95 -2.24
C ARG A 5 10.96 -3.47 -3.57
N VAL A 6 9.77 -3.02 -3.93
CA VAL A 6 9.18 -3.24 -5.25
C VAL A 6 8.76 -1.91 -5.84
N GLU A 7 8.67 -1.86 -7.17
CA GLU A 7 8.07 -0.72 -7.85
C GLU A 7 6.56 -0.87 -7.93
N ILE A 8 5.87 0.20 -7.57
CA ILE A 8 4.44 0.39 -7.84
C ILE A 8 4.27 1.64 -8.68
N GLN A 9 3.16 1.71 -9.41
CA GLN A 9 2.70 2.94 -10.03
C GLN A 9 1.42 3.39 -9.34
N VAL A 10 1.39 4.63 -8.85
CA VAL A 10 0.19 5.26 -8.35
C VAL A 10 -0.46 6.00 -9.50
N LEU A 11 -1.70 5.63 -9.81
CA LEU A 11 -2.47 6.27 -10.86
C LEU A 11 -3.07 7.57 -10.35
N PRO A 12 -3.27 8.57 -11.20
CA PRO A 12 -3.97 9.78 -10.81
C PRO A 12 -5.46 9.51 -10.52
N ALA A 13 -6.01 10.15 -9.50
CA ALA A 13 -7.45 10.32 -9.35
C ALA A 13 -7.99 11.37 -10.33
N VAL A 14 -7.17 12.39 -10.62
CA VAL A 14 -7.48 13.48 -11.56
C VAL A 14 -6.27 13.75 -12.46
N GLY A 15 -6.51 13.85 -13.76
CA GLY A 15 -5.46 14.00 -14.79
C GLY A 15 -4.84 12.67 -15.20
N ASP A 16 -3.70 12.74 -15.90
CA ASP A 16 -3.10 11.56 -16.59
C ASP A 16 -1.68 11.22 -16.12
N THR A 17 -1.14 11.95 -15.13
CA THR A 17 0.23 11.74 -14.66
C THR A 17 0.29 10.58 -13.67
N VAL A 18 0.86 9.46 -14.12
CA VAL A 18 1.20 8.31 -13.26
C VAL A 18 2.51 8.57 -12.51
N LYS A 19 2.60 8.14 -11.25
CA LYS A 19 3.82 8.23 -10.44
C LYS A 19 4.36 6.85 -10.09
N THR A 20 5.57 6.53 -10.53
CA THR A 20 6.29 5.31 -10.15
C THR A 20 7.08 5.55 -8.86
N MET A 21 7.06 4.61 -7.92
CA MET A 21 7.82 4.70 -6.68
C MET A 21 8.24 3.34 -6.14
N SER A 22 9.34 3.37 -5.36
CA SER A 22 9.93 2.20 -4.71
C SER A 22 9.46 2.08 -3.26
N VAL A 23 8.54 1.14 -3.02
CA VAL A 23 7.94 0.90 -1.71
C VAL A 23 8.58 -0.30 -1.03
N LEU A 24 8.75 -0.22 0.29
CA LEU A 24 9.23 -1.33 1.10
C LEU A 24 8.11 -2.34 1.32
N VAL A 25 8.38 -3.62 1.06
CA VAL A 25 7.44 -4.70 1.38
C VAL A 25 7.49 -4.96 2.88
N ASP A 26 6.36 -4.77 3.55
CA ASP A 26 6.25 -4.93 5.00
C ASP A 26 4.93 -5.61 5.37
N THR A 27 4.98 -6.91 5.62
CA THR A 27 3.82 -7.70 6.07
C THR A 27 3.38 -7.34 7.49
N GLY A 28 4.19 -6.61 8.26
CA GLY A 28 3.82 -6.08 9.57
C GLY A 28 2.99 -4.79 9.49
N ALA A 29 3.00 -4.09 8.35
CA ALA A 29 2.12 -2.97 8.09
C ALA A 29 0.78 -3.47 7.54
N SER A 30 -0.34 -2.97 8.07
CA SER A 30 -1.67 -3.38 7.62
C SER A 30 -2.02 -2.90 6.21
N TYR A 31 -1.63 -1.68 5.85
CA TYR A 31 -2.09 -0.98 4.65
C TYR A 31 -0.94 -0.41 3.81
N LEU A 32 -1.26 0.05 2.60
CA LEU A 32 -0.37 0.90 1.83
C LEU A 32 -0.13 2.21 2.60
N ALA A 33 1.11 2.67 2.66
CA ALA A 33 1.46 3.94 3.29
C ALA A 33 2.29 4.78 2.31
N LEU A 34 1.77 5.95 1.93
CA LEU A 34 2.40 6.83 0.93
C LEU A 34 2.35 8.29 1.40
N PRO A 35 3.30 9.15 0.94
CA PRO A 35 3.31 10.55 1.32
C PRO A 35 2.00 11.24 0.96
N GLY A 36 1.39 11.93 1.92
CA GLY A 36 0.14 12.65 1.71
C GLY A 36 0.26 13.73 0.64
N SER A 37 1.42 14.39 0.54
CA SER A 37 1.73 15.38 -0.49
C SER A 37 1.63 14.81 -1.91
N LEU A 38 2.19 13.61 -2.11
CA LEU A 38 2.13 12.87 -3.37
C LEU A 38 0.68 12.49 -3.71
N LEU A 39 -0.06 11.89 -2.78
CA LEU A 39 -1.44 11.48 -3.03
C LEU A 39 -2.34 12.68 -3.35
N THR A 40 -2.17 13.78 -2.62
CA THR A 40 -2.87 15.05 -2.89
C THR A 40 -2.52 15.60 -4.27
N SER A 41 -1.25 15.53 -4.70
CA SER A 41 -0.81 15.97 -6.03
C SER A 41 -1.44 15.16 -7.18
N LEU A 42 -1.85 13.93 -6.89
CA LEU A 42 -2.55 13.03 -7.82
C LEU A 42 -4.08 13.18 -7.77
N GLY A 43 -4.60 14.12 -6.96
CA GLY A 43 -6.02 14.41 -6.84
C GLY A 43 -6.77 13.57 -5.81
N TYR A 44 -6.09 12.72 -5.03
CA TYR A 44 -6.73 11.98 -3.94
C TYR A 44 -7.07 12.90 -2.78
N ARG A 45 -8.19 12.61 -2.11
CA ARG A 45 -8.62 13.30 -0.89
C ARG A 45 -8.87 12.26 0.20
N PRO A 46 -8.61 12.60 1.47
CA PRO A 46 -9.01 11.76 2.60
C PRO A 46 -10.50 11.43 2.55
N ILE A 47 -10.82 10.15 2.76
CA ILE A 47 -12.20 9.65 2.90
C ILE A 47 -12.50 9.25 4.35
N ASP A 48 -11.45 8.99 5.15
CA ASP A 48 -11.56 8.59 6.54
C ASP A 48 -10.32 9.02 7.34
N ARG A 49 -10.37 8.89 8.66
CA ARG A 49 -9.24 9.07 9.59
C ARG A 49 -9.19 7.89 10.54
N GLN A 50 -8.07 7.18 10.56
CA GLN A 50 -7.93 5.97 11.37
C GLN A 50 -6.73 6.06 12.31
N ARG A 51 -6.91 5.48 13.51
CA ARG A 51 -5.83 5.33 14.49
C ARG A 51 -4.79 4.33 13.97
N VAL A 52 -3.52 4.72 14.01
CA VAL A 52 -2.35 3.89 13.68
C VAL A 52 -1.56 3.66 14.96
N VAL A 53 -1.09 2.42 15.15
CA VAL A 53 -0.17 2.06 16.25
C VAL A 53 1.14 1.64 15.62
N PHE A 54 2.23 2.28 16.01
CA PHE A 54 3.57 2.01 15.49
C PHE A 54 4.25 0.89 16.27
N ALA A 55 5.32 0.33 15.70
CA ALA A 55 6.15 -0.67 16.38
C ALA A 55 6.78 -0.16 17.68
N THR A 56 6.88 1.16 17.87
CA THR A 56 7.32 1.81 19.10
C THR A 56 6.27 1.79 20.21
N GLY A 57 5.02 1.40 19.90
CA GLY A 57 3.87 1.48 20.81
C GLY A 57 3.17 2.84 20.81
N GLU A 58 3.78 3.86 20.19
CA GLU A 58 3.14 5.16 19.98
C GLU A 58 1.95 5.03 19.03
N ALA A 59 1.00 5.95 19.15
CA ALA A 59 -0.17 6.00 18.29
C ALA A 59 -0.39 7.39 17.71
N ALA A 60 -0.90 7.42 16.49
CA ALA A 60 -1.33 8.62 15.78
C ALA A 60 -2.70 8.40 15.14
N VAL A 61 -3.26 9.46 14.58
CA VAL A 61 -4.44 9.39 13.71
C VAL A 61 -4.03 9.94 12.36
N TRP A 62 -4.13 9.10 11.33
CA TRP A 62 -3.74 9.42 9.97
C TRP A 62 -4.95 9.40 9.05
N ASP A 63 -4.89 10.24 8.03
CA ASP A 63 -5.89 10.29 6.98
C ASP A 63 -5.75 9.09 6.04
N VAL A 64 -6.87 8.59 5.54
CA VAL A 64 -6.95 7.40 4.68
C VAL A 64 -7.67 7.76 3.39
N ALA A 65 -7.20 7.24 2.25
CA ALA A 65 -7.84 7.38 0.95
C ALA A 65 -7.90 6.05 0.20
N GLU A 66 -8.87 5.90 -0.70
CA GLU A 66 -8.88 4.85 -1.71
C GLU A 66 -7.99 5.26 -2.89
N VAL A 67 -6.96 4.47 -3.18
CA VAL A 67 -5.93 4.80 -4.18
C VAL A 67 -5.84 3.70 -5.23
N ARG A 68 -5.77 4.09 -6.51
CA ARG A 68 -5.53 3.18 -7.63
C ARG A 68 -4.04 2.97 -7.80
N VAL A 69 -3.63 1.71 -7.78
CA VAL A 69 -2.23 1.31 -7.89
C VAL A 69 -2.08 0.25 -8.97
N ARG A 70 -0.98 0.33 -9.72
CA ARG A 70 -0.51 -0.74 -10.59
C ARG A 70 0.72 -1.40 -9.98
N LEU A 71 0.66 -2.71 -9.82
CA LEU A 71 1.74 -3.55 -9.31
C LEU A 71 1.79 -4.81 -10.18
N GLN A 72 2.99 -5.13 -10.71
CA GLN A 72 3.20 -6.25 -11.65
C GLN A 72 2.20 -6.25 -12.82
N GLY A 73 1.95 -5.07 -13.40
CA GLY A 73 1.05 -4.89 -14.54
C GLY A 73 -0.45 -4.97 -14.23
N ARG A 74 -0.83 -5.36 -13.01
CA ARG A 74 -2.24 -5.43 -12.57
C ARG A 74 -2.62 -4.15 -11.87
N GLU A 75 -3.86 -3.70 -12.05
CA GLU A 75 -4.38 -2.49 -11.43
C GLU A 75 -5.48 -2.83 -10.42
N ARG A 76 -5.43 -2.23 -9.22
CA ARG A 76 -6.44 -2.39 -8.16
C ARG A 76 -6.61 -1.08 -7.39
N THR A 77 -7.77 -0.91 -6.77
CA THR A 77 -8.01 0.11 -5.73
C THR A 77 -7.71 -0.49 -4.37
N VAL A 78 -6.96 0.21 -3.53
CA VAL A 78 -6.61 -0.21 -2.15
C VAL A 78 -6.74 0.97 -1.20
N LEU A 79 -6.76 0.70 0.11
CA LEU A 79 -6.67 1.77 1.12
C LEU A 79 -5.20 2.18 1.29
N ALA A 80 -4.96 3.48 1.27
CA ALA A 80 -3.66 4.07 1.53
C ALA A 80 -3.75 5.09 2.68
N PHE A 81 -2.83 4.97 3.62
CA PHE A 81 -2.62 5.96 4.67
C PHE A 81 -1.74 7.08 4.14
N LEU A 82 -2.18 8.33 4.32
CA LEU A 82 -1.44 9.53 3.96
C LEU A 82 -0.41 9.82 5.06
N THR A 83 0.85 9.52 4.77
CA THR A 83 1.95 9.71 5.73
C THR A 83 2.53 11.12 5.66
N PRO A 84 3.20 11.57 6.72
CA PRO A 84 4.12 12.71 6.62
C PRO A 84 5.17 12.47 5.54
N ASP A 85 5.67 13.56 4.95
CA ASP A 85 6.79 13.50 4.01
C ASP A 85 8.05 12.98 4.73
N GLY A 86 8.78 12.08 4.06
CA GLY A 86 9.96 11.42 4.63
C GLY A 86 9.69 10.16 5.45
N ALA A 87 8.42 9.85 5.77
CA ALA A 87 8.07 8.55 6.33
C ALA A 87 8.34 7.41 5.33
N PRO A 88 8.66 6.19 5.80
CA PRO A 88 8.83 5.03 4.91
C PRO A 88 7.57 4.77 4.09
N GLN A 89 7.75 4.55 2.79
CA GLN A 89 6.68 4.10 1.90
C GLN A 89 6.54 2.59 2.02
N LEU A 90 5.37 2.11 2.45
CA LEU A 90 5.17 0.71 2.82
C LEU A 90 4.10 0.06 1.94
N LEU A 91 4.37 -1.16 1.49
CA LEU A 91 3.40 -2.06 0.89
C LEU A 91 2.94 -3.05 1.96
N GLY A 92 1.79 -2.76 2.57
CA GLY A 92 1.21 -3.56 3.66
C GLY A 92 0.40 -4.77 3.21
N ALA A 93 -0.04 -5.55 4.20
CA ALA A 93 -0.77 -6.81 4.05
C ALA A 93 -2.05 -6.68 3.20
N GLN A 94 -2.91 -5.69 3.47
CA GLN A 94 -4.16 -5.51 2.73
C GLN A 94 -3.92 -5.29 1.24
N THR A 95 -2.85 -4.56 0.87
CA THR A 95 -2.49 -4.39 -0.53
C THR A 95 -1.97 -5.69 -1.13
N LEU A 96 -1.07 -6.40 -0.44
CA LEU A 96 -0.59 -7.71 -0.89
C LEU A 96 -1.74 -8.70 -1.14
N GLU A 97 -2.68 -8.80 -0.21
CA GLU A 97 -3.86 -9.67 -0.30
C GLU A 97 -4.80 -9.24 -1.44
N THR A 98 -5.05 -7.94 -1.61
CA THR A 98 -5.88 -7.42 -2.72
C THR A 98 -5.31 -7.80 -4.09
N PHE A 99 -3.99 -7.94 -4.19
CA PHE A 99 -3.31 -8.39 -5.39
C PHE A 99 -3.14 -9.91 -5.47
N GLY A 100 -3.46 -10.67 -4.43
CA GLY A 100 -3.21 -12.11 -4.36
C GLY A 100 -1.71 -12.43 -4.36
N LEU A 101 -0.94 -11.67 -3.59
CA LEU A 101 0.52 -11.77 -3.51
C LEU A 101 0.99 -12.14 -2.11
N GLY A 102 1.93 -13.06 -2.05
CA GLY A 102 2.78 -13.35 -0.89
C GLY A 102 4.20 -12.83 -1.08
N VAL A 103 5.05 -13.11 -0.10
CA VAL A 103 6.42 -12.58 -0.03
C VAL A 103 7.42 -13.74 0.01
N ASP A 104 8.40 -13.74 -0.90
CA ASP A 104 9.64 -14.54 -0.80
C ASP A 104 10.79 -13.61 -0.35
N PRO A 105 11.15 -13.60 0.96
CA PRO A 105 12.16 -12.68 1.47
C PRO A 105 13.59 -13.05 1.10
N LEU A 106 13.88 -14.33 0.83
CA LEU A 106 15.21 -14.77 0.42
C LEU A 106 15.45 -14.41 -1.05
N GLY A 107 14.45 -14.69 -1.89
CA GLY A 107 14.46 -14.32 -3.30
C GLY A 107 14.12 -12.85 -3.57
N LYS A 108 13.76 -12.06 -2.54
CA LYS A 108 13.39 -10.64 -2.61
C LYS A 108 12.37 -10.34 -3.70
N ARG A 109 11.32 -11.17 -3.78
CA ARG A 109 10.25 -11.03 -4.79
C ARG A 109 8.88 -11.28 -4.19
N LEU A 110 7.87 -10.74 -4.87
CA LEU A 110 6.48 -11.11 -4.63
C LEU A 110 6.17 -12.37 -5.42
N ILE A 111 5.35 -13.25 -4.84
CA ILE A 111 4.91 -14.51 -5.43
C ILE A 111 3.39 -14.57 -5.44
N PRO A 112 2.74 -15.16 -6.46
CA PRO A 112 1.30 -15.36 -6.43
C PRO A 112 0.91 -16.29 -5.29
N VAL A 113 -0.24 -16.02 -4.67
CA VAL A 113 -0.87 -16.90 -3.66
C VAL A 113 -2.36 -17.04 -3.96
N ASP A 114 -2.92 -18.18 -3.55
CA ASP A 114 -4.34 -18.44 -3.70
C ASP A 114 -5.17 -17.65 -2.68
N ALA A 115 -6.35 -17.19 -3.11
CA ALA A 115 -7.33 -16.59 -2.22
C ALA A 115 -8.22 -17.68 -1.61
N TYR A 116 -8.38 -17.66 -0.30
CA TYR A 116 -9.27 -18.58 0.41
C TYR A 116 -10.62 -17.90 0.65
N LEU A 117 -11.69 -18.51 0.13
CA LEU A 117 -13.06 -18.07 0.34
C LEU A 117 -13.83 -19.14 1.09
N ALA A 118 -14.64 -18.72 2.05
CA ALA A 118 -15.61 -19.62 2.68
C ALA A 118 -16.72 -19.92 1.66
N TYR A 119 -16.98 -21.20 1.41
CA TYR A 119 -18.15 -21.66 0.68
C TYR A 119 -19.14 -22.25 1.70
N CYS A 120 -20.36 -21.71 1.73
CA CYS A 120 -21.48 -22.35 2.42
C CYS A 120 -22.38 -23.01 1.37
N SER A 121 -22.58 -24.33 1.52
CA SER A 121 -23.57 -25.13 0.79
C SER A 121 -24.97 -24.94 1.32
#